data_AF-A0A183E891-F1
#
_entry.id   AF-A0A183E891-F1
#
_cell.length_a   1.000
_cell.length_b   1.000
_cell.length_c   1.000
_cell.angle_alpha   90.00
_cell.angle_beta   90.00
_cell.angle_gamma   90.00
#
_symmetry.space_group_name_H-M   'P 1'
#
loop_
_entity.id
_entity.type
_entity.pdbx_description
1 polymer ?
#
loop_
_entity_poly.entity_id
_entity_poly.type
_entity_poly.pdbx_seq_one_letter_code
_entity_poly.pdbx_strand_id
1 'polypeptide(L)'
;MNENYVATLILESGKNCTDAHLTVGAYGDEDIHFLLDFDMAYLGADEALYDKYRKDIRRESAHLNDDDYRQQRLKVLTLFMQIPNIYATKQLRERFEAQARQNIAKEITELSK
;
A
#
# COMPACT_ATOMS: atom_id res chain seq x y z
N MET A 1 26.48 -13.12 -4.42
CA MET A 1 25.47 -12.59 -3.47
C MET A 1 26.23 -11.99 -2.31
N ASN A 2 25.98 -10.72 -1.99
CA ASN A 2 26.61 -10.07 -0.84
C ASN A 2 26.04 -10.70 0.44
N GLU A 3 26.89 -11.06 1.42
CA GLU A 3 26.47 -11.79 2.64
C GLU A 3 25.37 -11.04 3.43
N ASN A 4 25.23 -9.73 3.21
CA ASN A 4 24.24 -8.87 3.89
C ASN A 4 23.09 -8.39 3.00
N TYR A 5 22.92 -8.92 1.78
CA TYR A 5 21.93 -8.41 0.82
C TYR A 5 20.50 -8.41 1.35
N VAL A 6 20.08 -9.50 2.00
CA VAL A 6 18.74 -9.61 2.61
C VAL A 6 18.58 -8.60 3.76
N ALA A 7 19.61 -8.43 4.58
CA ALA A 7 19.58 -7.44 5.66
C ALA A 7 19.45 -6.02 5.11
N THR A 8 20.14 -5.70 4.00
CA THR A 8 19.98 -4.44 3.29
C THR A 8 18.54 -4.26 2.79
N LEU A 9 17.95 -5.27 2.15
CA LEU A 9 16.55 -5.18 1.68
C LEU A 9 15.57 -4.94 2.83
N ILE A 10 15.74 -5.62 3.97
CA ILE A 10 14.90 -5.42 5.16
C ILE A 10 15.03 -3.96 5.66
N LEU A 11 16.26 -3.45 5.79
CA LEU A 11 16.48 -2.08 6.26
C LEU A 11 15.92 -1.04 5.29
N GLU A 12 16.09 -1.23 3.99
CA GLU A 12 15.57 -0.33 2.96
C GLU A 12 14.03 -0.37 2.90
N SER A 13 13.41 -1.54 3.06
CA SER A 13 11.95 -1.69 3.07
C SER A 13 11.28 -0.91 4.20
N GLY A 14 11.99 -0.67 5.31
CA GLY A 14 11.50 0.15 6.42
C GLY A 14 11.16 1.59 6.04
N LYS A 15 11.65 2.09 4.88
CA LYS A 15 11.27 3.41 4.34
C LYS A 15 9.86 3.42 3.74
N ASN A 16 9.27 2.25 3.48
CA ASN A 16 7.95 2.03 2.84
C ASN A 16 7.77 2.67 1.44
N CYS A 17 8.80 3.33 0.90
CA CYS A 17 8.76 4.01 -0.39
C CYS A 17 10.16 4.20 -0.95
N THR A 18 10.22 4.45 -2.26
CA THR A 18 11.42 4.80 -3.02
C THR A 18 11.09 5.97 -3.95
N ASP A 19 12.09 6.54 -4.62
CA ASP A 19 11.88 7.63 -5.60
C ASP A 19 10.92 7.24 -6.73
N ALA A 20 10.85 5.94 -7.07
CA ALA A 20 9.91 5.41 -8.06
C ALA A 20 8.44 5.55 -7.63
N HIS A 21 8.14 5.59 -6.32
CA HIS A 21 6.79 5.83 -5.82
C HIS A 21 6.41 7.32 -5.89
N LEU A 22 7.41 8.19 -5.69
CA LEU A 22 7.24 9.64 -5.51
C LEU A 22 7.39 10.44 -6.81
N THR A 23 7.88 9.83 -7.87
CA THR A 23 8.13 10.50 -9.16
C THR A 23 7.15 10.02 -10.22
N VAL A 24 6.37 10.93 -10.78
CA VAL A 24 5.38 10.63 -11.83
C VAL A 24 6.05 9.92 -13.01
N GLY A 25 5.53 8.75 -13.38
CA GLY A 25 6.02 7.98 -14.53
C GLY A 25 7.33 7.22 -14.31
N ALA A 26 8.04 7.45 -13.19
CA ALA A 26 9.18 6.62 -12.81
C ALA A 26 8.72 5.21 -12.45
N TYR A 27 9.57 4.22 -12.69
CA TYR A 27 9.38 2.84 -12.24
C TYR A 27 10.72 2.24 -11.85
N GLY A 28 10.68 1.27 -10.96
CA GLY A 28 11.85 0.51 -10.54
C GLY A 28 11.72 -0.97 -10.90
N ASP A 29 12.86 -1.64 -10.99
CA ASP A 29 13.00 -3.06 -11.29
C ASP A 29 13.95 -3.81 -10.33
N GLU A 30 14.53 -3.11 -9.35
CA GLU A 30 15.29 -3.70 -8.25
C GLU A 30 14.39 -4.45 -7.26
N ASP A 31 14.93 -5.46 -6.56
CA ASP A 31 14.18 -6.31 -5.62
C ASP A 31 13.42 -5.53 -4.55
N ILE A 32 13.93 -4.37 -4.11
CA ILE A 32 13.25 -3.50 -3.14
C ILE A 32 11.91 -3.00 -3.66
N HIS A 33 11.79 -2.72 -4.96
CA HIS A 33 10.53 -2.27 -5.57
C HIS A 33 9.49 -3.39 -5.56
N PHE A 34 9.90 -4.60 -5.91
CA PHE A 34 9.01 -5.76 -5.86
C PHE A 34 8.59 -6.09 -4.43
N LEU A 35 9.53 -6.02 -3.47
CA LEU A 35 9.24 -6.27 -2.06
C LEU A 35 8.17 -5.30 -1.53
N LEU A 36 8.34 -4.00 -1.77
CA LEU A 36 7.36 -2.98 -1.36
C LEU A 36 6.02 -3.15 -2.08
N ASP A 37 6.04 -3.45 -3.39
CA ASP A 37 4.81 -3.67 -4.15
C ASP A 37 4.05 -4.91 -3.64
N PHE A 38 4.75 -5.96 -3.18
CA PHE A 38 4.11 -7.15 -2.61
C PHE A 38 3.43 -6.87 -1.28
N ASP A 39 4.04 -6.07 -0.41
CA ASP A 39 3.40 -5.64 0.84
C ASP A 39 2.10 -4.87 0.55
N MET A 40 2.06 -4.12 -0.54
CA MET A 40 0.93 -3.29 -0.95
C MET A 40 -0.02 -3.95 -1.96
N ALA A 41 0.25 -5.20 -2.36
CA ALA A 41 -0.50 -5.88 -3.44
C ALA A 41 -1.98 -6.05 -3.10
N TYR A 42 -2.32 -6.18 -1.81
CA TYR A 42 -3.71 -6.32 -1.36
C TYR A 42 -4.59 -5.11 -1.73
N LEU A 43 -4.01 -3.91 -1.87
CA LEU A 43 -4.77 -2.70 -2.19
C LEU A 43 -5.49 -2.87 -3.54
N GLY A 44 -4.81 -3.45 -4.53
CA GLY A 44 -5.34 -3.71 -5.88
C GLY A 44 -6.01 -5.06 -6.05
N ALA A 45 -6.32 -5.78 -4.96
CA ALA A 45 -7.15 -6.98 -5.02
C ALA A 45 -8.56 -6.67 -5.54
N ASP A 46 -9.29 -7.69 -5.99
CA ASP A 46 -10.71 -7.53 -6.28
C ASP A 46 -11.47 -7.04 -5.03
N GLU A 47 -12.60 -6.37 -5.26
CA GLU A 47 -13.37 -5.69 -4.22
C GLU A 47 -13.76 -6.61 -3.04
N ALA A 48 -14.12 -7.87 -3.33
CA ALA A 48 -14.54 -8.81 -2.30
C ALA A 48 -13.35 -9.22 -1.40
N LEU A 49 -12.18 -9.45 -2.01
CA LEU A 49 -10.96 -9.78 -1.28
C LEU A 49 -10.45 -8.56 -0.49
N TYR A 50 -10.52 -7.36 -1.06
CA TYR A 50 -10.19 -6.12 -0.36
C TYR A 50 -11.09 -5.88 0.86
N ASP A 51 -12.41 -6.08 0.70
CA ASP A 51 -13.39 -5.95 1.78
C ASP A 51 -13.14 -6.95 2.91
N LYS A 52 -12.71 -8.17 2.58
CA LYS A 52 -12.28 -9.14 3.60
C LYS A 52 -11.02 -8.64 4.32
N TYR A 53 -10.01 -8.21 3.57
CA TYR A 53 -8.74 -7.75 4.12
C TYR A 53 -8.93 -6.58 5.10
N ARG A 54 -9.67 -5.52 4.72
CA ARG A 54 -9.88 -4.37 5.62
C ARG A 54 -10.63 -4.74 6.90
N LYS A 55 -11.55 -5.72 6.85
CA LYS A 55 -12.24 -6.23 8.05
C LYS A 55 -11.29 -6.98 8.97
N ASP A 56 -10.36 -7.75 8.40
CA ASP A 56 -9.32 -8.43 9.16
C ASP A 56 -8.38 -7.41 9.82
N ILE A 57 -7.96 -6.35 9.10
CA ILE A 57 -7.19 -5.24 9.68
C ILE A 57 -7.95 -4.52 10.80
N ARG A 58 -9.26 -4.29 10.65
CA ARG A 58 -10.08 -3.71 11.75
C ARG A 58 -10.06 -4.62 12.97
N ARG A 59 -10.13 -5.96 12.78
CA ARG A 59 -10.10 -6.94 13.86
C ARG A 59 -8.75 -6.97 14.57
N GLU A 60 -7.64 -6.91 13.84
CA GLU A 60 -6.29 -6.82 14.42
C GLU A 60 -6.10 -5.52 15.21
N SER A 61 -6.76 -4.45 14.75
CA SER A 61 -6.78 -3.14 15.39
C SER A 61 -7.83 -3.01 16.49
N ALA A 62 -8.37 -4.11 17.03
CA ALA A 62 -9.42 -4.08 18.06
C ALA A 62 -9.00 -3.41 19.38
N HIS A 63 -7.70 -3.19 19.59
CA HIS A 63 -7.16 -2.43 20.70
C HIS A 63 -7.41 -0.91 20.57
N LEU A 64 -7.72 -0.42 19.36
CA LEU A 64 -8.11 0.96 19.10
C LEU A 64 -9.64 1.10 19.16
N ASN A 65 -10.11 2.18 19.77
CA ASN A 65 -11.51 2.59 19.63
C ASN A 65 -11.82 2.97 18.16
N ASP A 66 -13.10 3.05 17.83
CA ASP A 66 -13.54 3.25 16.44
C ASP A 66 -13.05 4.57 15.85
N ASP A 67 -13.01 5.65 16.63
CA ASP A 67 -12.55 6.96 16.15
C ASP A 67 -11.05 7.00 15.88
N ASP A 68 -10.23 6.45 16.78
CA ASP A 68 -8.79 6.39 16.62
C ASP A 68 -8.42 5.53 15.40
N TYR A 69 -9.06 4.37 15.25
CA TYR A 69 -8.86 3.52 14.07
C TYR A 69 -9.25 4.26 12.79
N ARG A 70 -10.44 4.88 12.77
CA ARG A 70 -10.95 5.61 11.61
C ARG A 70 -10.01 6.74 11.19
N GLN A 71 -9.55 7.56 12.13
CA GLN A 71 -8.61 8.65 11.86
C GLN A 71 -7.27 8.14 11.31
N GLN A 72 -6.68 7.12 11.93
CA GLN A 72 -5.41 6.54 11.47
C GLN A 72 -5.54 5.89 10.10
N ARG A 73 -6.63 5.14 9.88
CA ARG A 73 -6.89 4.48 8.59
C ARG A 73 -7.11 5.50 7.48
N LEU A 74 -7.93 6.53 7.71
CA LEU A 74 -8.12 7.63 6.77
C LEU A 74 -6.81 8.32 6.41
N LYS A 75 -5.92 8.56 7.38
CA LYS A 75 -4.61 9.17 7.14
C LYS A 75 -3.76 8.33 6.18
N VAL A 76 -3.69 7.02 6.41
CA VAL A 76 -2.93 6.08 5.55
C VAL A 76 -3.52 6.03 4.14
N LEU A 77 -4.84 5.87 4.02
CA LEU A 77 -5.52 5.80 2.72
C LEU A 77 -5.38 7.10 1.93
N THR A 78 -5.46 8.25 2.62
CA THR A 78 -5.27 9.56 1.99
C THR A 78 -3.85 9.73 1.47
N LEU A 79 -2.84 9.22 2.19
CA LEU A 79 -1.45 9.23 1.71
C LEU A 79 -1.30 8.44 0.41
N PHE A 80 -1.89 7.25 0.31
CA PHE A 80 -1.88 6.47 -0.94
C PHE A 80 -2.54 7.21 -2.11
N MET A 81 -3.59 8.00 -1.85
CA MET A 81 -4.21 8.82 -2.90
C MET A 81 -3.32 9.98 -3.36
N GLN A 82 -2.36 10.42 -2.54
CA GLN A 82 -1.46 11.53 -2.84
C GLN A 82 -0.17 11.09 -3.56
N ILE A 83 0.27 9.83 -3.37
CA ILE A 83 1.47 9.35 -4.05
C ILE A 83 1.22 9.10 -5.55
N PRO A 84 2.15 9.50 -6.44
CA PRO A 84 2.01 9.30 -7.87
C PRO A 84 1.83 7.85 -8.29
N ASN A 85 2.59 6.93 -7.69
CA ASN A 85 2.57 5.52 -8.01
C ASN A 85 2.44 4.71 -6.72
N ILE A 86 1.31 3.99 -6.56
CA ILE A 86 1.13 3.07 -5.43
C ILE A 86 2.08 1.87 -5.60
N TYR A 87 2.27 1.43 -6.84
CA TYR A 87 3.21 0.38 -7.19
C TYR A 87 4.41 0.94 -7.96
N ALA A 88 5.62 0.72 -7.46
CA ALA A 88 6.86 1.17 -8.07
C ALA A 88 7.20 0.40 -9.36
N THR A 89 6.86 -0.89 -9.44
CA THR A 89 7.17 -1.67 -10.64
C THR A 89 6.11 -1.45 -11.72
N LYS A 90 6.55 -1.38 -12.98
CA LYS A 90 5.64 -1.14 -14.11
C LYS A 90 4.55 -2.21 -14.22
N GLN A 91 4.92 -3.47 -14.04
CA GLN A 91 4.03 -4.62 -14.21
C GLN A 91 2.93 -4.65 -13.15
N LEU A 92 3.26 -4.41 -11.87
CA LEU A 92 2.26 -4.40 -10.80
C LEU A 92 1.42 -3.12 -10.87
N ARG A 93 2.00 -1.98 -11.26
CA ARG A 93 1.25 -0.75 -11.51
C ARG A 93 0.15 -0.94 -12.55
N GLU A 94 0.51 -1.45 -13.72
CA GLU A 94 -0.45 -1.70 -14.81
C GLU A 94 -1.56 -2.67 -14.39
N ARG A 95 -1.23 -3.64 -13.54
CA ARG A 95 -2.17 -4.66 -13.08
C ARG A 95 -3.11 -4.22 -11.96
N PHE A 96 -2.60 -3.44 -10.99
CA PHE A 96 -3.25 -3.27 -9.69
C PHE A 96 -3.61 -1.82 -9.36
N GLU A 97 -2.96 -0.81 -9.96
CA GLU A 97 -3.09 0.58 -9.50
C GLU A 97 -4.51 1.13 -9.66
N ALA A 98 -5.17 0.83 -10.78
CA ALA A 98 -6.55 1.29 -11.02
C ALA A 98 -7.52 0.73 -9.97
N GLN A 99 -7.43 -0.58 -9.68
CA GLN A 99 -8.26 -1.23 -8.67
C GLN A 99 -7.93 -0.73 -7.26
N ALA A 100 -6.65 -0.52 -6.96
CA ALA A 100 -6.21 0.01 -5.68
C ALA A 100 -6.81 1.39 -5.39
N ARG A 101 -6.74 2.30 -6.36
CA ARG A 101 -7.33 3.65 -6.22
C ARG A 101 -8.84 3.60 -6.05
N GLN A 102 -9.54 2.70 -6.74
CA GLN A 102 -10.98 2.51 -6.57
C GLN A 102 -11.34 2.00 -5.16
N ASN A 103 -10.65 0.96 -4.69
CA ASN A 103 -10.83 0.37 -3.37
C ASN A 103 -10.58 1.40 -2.26
N ILE A 104 -9.47 2.14 -2.35
CA ILE A 104 -9.09 3.18 -1.39
C ILE A 104 -10.12 4.31 -1.37
N ALA A 105 -10.54 4.81 -2.54
CA ALA A 105 -11.53 5.89 -2.63
C ALA A 105 -12.88 5.49 -2.02
N LYS A 106 -13.31 4.24 -2.26
CA LYS A 106 -14.52 3.69 -1.66
C LYS A 106 -14.39 3.62 -0.13
N GLU A 107 -13.30 3.09 0.39
CA GLU A 107 -13.08 2.98 1.84
C GLU A 107 -13.00 4.35 2.52
N ILE A 108 -12.32 5.34 1.92
CA ILE A 108 -12.30 6.73 2.41
C ILE A 108 -13.73 7.29 2.52
N THR A 109 -14.56 7.07 1.49
CA THR A 109 -15.95 7.53 1.47
C THR A 109 -16.79 6.87 2.57
N GLU A 110 -16.55 5.60 2.87
CA GLU A 110 -17.23 4.88 3.95
C GLU A 110 -16.81 5.41 5.34
N LEU A 111 -15.52 5.68 5.55
CA LEU A 111 -14.96 6.13 6.82
C LEU A 111 -15.15 7.63 7.10
N SER A 112 -15.52 8.41 6.08
CA SER A 112 -15.75 9.87 6.22
C SER A 112 -17.21 10.22 6.53
N LYS A 113 -18.10 9.24 6.61
CA LYS A 113 -19.49 9.39 7.07
C LYS A 113 -19.55 9.38 8.59
#